data_AF-A0A453J6C5-F1
#
_entry.id   AF-A0A453J6C5-F1
#
_cell.length_a   1.000
_cell.length_b   1.000
_cell.length_c   1.000
_cell.angle_alpha   90.00
_cell.angle_beta   90.00
_cell.angle_gamma   90.00
#
_symmetry.space_group_name_H-M   'P 1'
#
loop_
_entity.id
_entity.type
_entity.pdbx_description
1 polymer ?
#
loop_
_entity_poly.entity_id
_entity_poly.type
_entity_poly.pdbx_seq_one_letter_code
_entity_poly.pdbx_strand_id
1 'polypeptide(L)'
;VEEMFPVTGSPKCVAFRSKHTRKYLGSVHVGSEESAVGGGRFFEELSDGADDVDVLASPYTRFYLEPSKEHDGLLHVRCCHNNKYWVAKHGGEGSGHWIIGIVNEPNDDLSKPSCTLFEPVPLTDGDNNLSIRYVLYRLSIPVST
;
A
#
# COMPACT_ATOMS: atom_id res chain seq x y z
N VAL A 1 21.58 -5.05 17.81
CA VAL A 1 20.16 -4.65 17.64
C VAL A 1 20.07 -4.08 16.23
N GLU A 2 19.87 -4.96 15.26
CA GLU A 2 19.93 -4.57 13.84
C GLU A 2 18.59 -3.97 13.41
N GLU A 3 18.69 -2.83 12.72
CA GLU A 3 17.55 -2.01 12.37
C GLU A 3 16.74 -2.67 11.25
N MET A 4 15.73 -3.45 11.66
CA MET A 4 14.42 -3.50 11.02
C MET A 4 14.13 -2.12 10.42
N PHE A 5 13.84 -1.99 9.11
CA PHE A 5 13.58 -0.70 8.46
C PHE A 5 12.89 0.26 9.42
N PRO A 6 13.61 1.23 10.01
CA PRO A 6 13.00 2.05 11.02
C PRO A 6 12.05 2.95 10.25
N VAL A 7 10.77 2.62 10.29
CA VAL A 7 9.72 3.60 9.98
C VAL A 7 9.61 4.58 11.17
N THR A 8 10.50 4.49 12.16
CA THR A 8 10.71 5.53 13.16
C THR A 8 11.38 6.74 12.51
N GLY A 9 10.70 7.90 12.53
CA GLY A 9 11.25 9.16 12.01
C GLY A 9 10.41 9.77 10.90
N SER A 10 11.05 10.51 9.99
CA SER A 10 10.40 11.20 8.88
C SER A 10 9.89 10.24 7.80
N PRO A 11 8.84 10.61 7.05
CA PRO A 11 8.39 9.87 5.87
C PRO A 11 9.52 9.45 4.93
N LYS A 12 9.50 8.20 4.46
CA LYS A 12 10.47 7.67 3.50
C LYS A 12 9.81 7.47 2.14
N CYS A 13 10.41 8.02 1.09
CA CYS A 13 9.95 7.81 -0.29
C CYS A 13 10.57 6.54 -0.89
N VAL A 14 9.74 5.61 -1.35
CA VAL A 14 10.14 4.29 -1.85
C VAL A 14 9.45 3.94 -3.15
N ALA A 15 9.94 2.90 -3.83
CA ALA A 15 9.27 2.21 -4.92
C ALA A 15 9.20 0.71 -4.57
N PHE A 16 8.10 0.05 -4.92
CA PHE A 16 7.95 -1.40 -4.70
C PHE A 16 8.27 -2.14 -5.99
N ARG A 17 9.20 -3.09 -5.94
CA ARG A 17 9.51 -3.99 -7.05
C ARG A 17 9.16 -5.42 -6.68
N SER A 18 8.34 -6.06 -7.50
CA SER A 18 8.00 -7.47 -7.35
C SER A 18 9.23 -8.34 -7.57
N LYS A 19 9.51 -9.26 -6.64
CA LYS A 19 10.60 -10.24 -6.81
C LYS A 19 10.32 -11.19 -7.98
N HIS A 20 9.06 -11.55 -8.19
CA HIS A 20 8.66 -12.56 -9.16
C HIS A 20 8.64 -12.01 -10.58
N THR A 21 8.07 -10.82 -10.77
CA THR A 21 7.90 -10.23 -12.11
C THR A 21 9.00 -9.25 -12.46
N ARG A 22 9.79 -8.81 -11.47
CA ARG A 22 10.80 -7.73 -11.59
C ARG A 22 10.21 -6.37 -11.97
N LYS A 23 8.88 -6.26 -11.99
CA LYS A 23 8.14 -5.04 -12.32
C LYS A 23 7.91 -4.17 -11.10
N TYR A 24 7.77 -2.87 -11.33
CA TYR A 24 7.43 -1.92 -10.27
C TYR A 24 5.92 -1.76 -10.13
N LEU A 25 5.48 -1.56 -8.89
CA LEU A 25 4.11 -1.17 -8.61
C LEU A 25 3.88 0.28 -9.03
N GLY A 26 2.97 0.50 -9.96
CA GLY A 26 2.50 1.80 -10.39
C GLY A 26 1.07 2.07 -9.93
N SER A 27 0.78 3.32 -9.58
CA SER A 27 -0.59 3.79 -9.37
C SER A 27 -1.24 4.12 -10.71
N VAL A 28 -2.48 3.68 -10.93
CA VAL A 28 -3.19 3.93 -12.19
C VAL A 28 -3.86 5.31 -12.17
N HIS A 29 -3.76 6.03 -13.28
CA HIS A 29 -4.47 7.29 -13.48
C HIS A 29 -5.96 7.04 -13.76
N VAL A 30 -6.84 7.59 -12.91
CA VAL A 30 -8.28 7.63 -13.15
C VAL A 30 -8.55 8.65 -14.26
N GLY A 31 -8.52 8.18 -15.50
CA GLY A 31 -8.72 8.98 -16.71
C GLY A 31 -8.67 8.16 -18.01
N SER A 32 -8.25 6.89 -17.96
CA SER A 32 -8.48 5.97 -19.08
C SER A 32 -9.89 5.40 -18.95
N GLU A 33 -10.78 5.87 -19.81
CA GLU A 33 -12.23 5.60 -19.85
C GLU A 33 -12.56 4.10 -20.01
N GLU A 34 -11.56 3.24 -20.24
CA GLU A 34 -11.70 1.79 -20.39
C GLU A 34 -11.72 1.01 -19.06
N SER A 35 -11.26 1.58 -17.94
CA SER A 35 -11.17 0.87 -16.64
C SER A 35 -12.47 0.91 -15.82
N ALA A 36 -13.51 1.58 -16.31
CA ALA A 36 -14.79 1.75 -15.59
C ALA A 36 -15.78 0.58 -15.79
N VAL A 37 -15.52 -0.35 -16.71
CA VAL A 37 -16.41 -1.49 -16.97
C VAL A 37 -15.83 -2.77 -16.36
N GLY A 38 -16.06 -2.95 -15.06
CA GLY A 38 -15.79 -4.20 -14.34
C GLY A 38 -14.54 -4.17 -13.47
N GLY A 39 -14.65 -3.57 -12.27
CA GLY A 39 -13.64 -3.73 -11.22
C GLY A 39 -12.29 -3.07 -11.53
N GLY A 40 -12.32 -1.76 -11.81
CA GLY A 40 -11.15 -0.96 -12.22
C GLY A 40 -9.88 -1.27 -11.43
N ARG A 41 -8.79 -1.50 -12.16
CA ARG A 41 -7.46 -1.69 -11.58
C ARG A 41 -6.94 -0.34 -11.07
N PHE A 42 -6.62 -0.28 -9.77
CA PHE A 42 -6.09 0.93 -9.13
C PHE A 42 -4.56 0.97 -9.10
N PHE A 43 -3.94 -0.20 -9.28
CA PHE A 43 -2.50 -0.36 -9.43
C PHE A 43 -2.20 -1.26 -10.62
N GLU A 44 -1.07 -1.02 -11.25
CA GLU A 44 -0.56 -1.82 -12.36
C GLU A 44 0.91 -2.16 -12.17
N GLU A 45 1.34 -3.30 -12.70
CA GLU A 45 2.75 -3.63 -12.79
C GLU A 45 3.34 -3.02 -14.06
N LEU A 46 4.22 -2.05 -13.92
CA LEU A 46 4.89 -1.42 -15.06
C LEU A 46 6.09 -2.27 -15.51
N SER A 47 6.11 -2.63 -16.80
CA SER A 47 7.10 -3.55 -17.39
C SER A 47 8.45 -2.91 -17.72
N ASP A 48 9.47 -3.78 -17.66
CA ASP A 48 10.91 -3.58 -17.87
C ASP A 48 11.29 -3.31 -19.34
N GLY A 49 10.93 -2.13 -19.85
CA GLY A 49 11.37 -1.64 -21.16
C GLY A 49 11.97 -0.23 -21.15
N ALA A 50 11.90 0.44 -20.00
CA ALA A 50 12.55 1.72 -19.72
C ALA A 50 13.59 1.49 -18.61
N ASP A 51 14.70 2.23 -18.64
CA ASP A 51 15.74 2.11 -17.62
C ASP A 51 15.12 2.30 -16.22
N ASP A 52 15.63 1.58 -15.19
CA ASP A 52 15.19 1.72 -13.79
C ASP A 52 15.08 3.20 -13.37
N VAL A 53 15.94 4.05 -13.92
CA VAL A 53 15.97 5.50 -13.71
C VAL A 53 14.66 6.18 -14.13
N ASP A 54 14.12 5.87 -15.31
CA ASP A 54 12.89 6.47 -15.83
C ASP A 54 11.68 6.03 -15.02
N VAL A 55 11.63 4.74 -14.66
CA VAL A 55 10.56 4.20 -13.82
C VAL A 55 10.57 4.85 -12.44
N LEU A 56 11.75 5.05 -11.84
CA LEU A 56 11.91 5.66 -10.52
C LEU A 56 11.74 7.18 -10.50
N ALA A 57 11.86 7.83 -11.67
CA ALA A 57 11.56 9.25 -11.86
C ALA A 57 10.04 9.53 -11.92
N SER A 58 9.24 8.52 -12.28
CA SER A 58 7.78 8.67 -12.35
C SER A 58 7.15 8.78 -10.96
N PRO A 59 6.34 9.81 -10.66
CA PRO A 59 5.66 9.92 -9.37
C PRO A 59 4.58 8.85 -9.15
N TYR A 60 4.18 8.11 -10.21
CA TYR A 60 3.18 7.05 -10.13
C TYR A 60 3.75 5.75 -9.54
N THR A 61 5.08 5.55 -9.55
CA THR A 61 5.76 4.38 -8.96
C THR A 61 6.29 4.63 -7.55
N ARG A 62 6.08 5.85 -7.04
CA ARG A 62 6.66 6.34 -5.80
C ARG A 62 5.60 6.49 -4.72
N PHE A 63 5.97 6.08 -3.50
CA PHE A 63 5.10 6.10 -2.33
C PHE A 63 5.86 6.62 -1.12
N TYR A 64 5.18 7.38 -0.28
CA TYR A 64 5.66 7.74 1.05
C TYR A 64 5.18 6.70 2.06
N LEU A 65 6.14 6.14 2.81
CA LEU A 65 5.90 5.37 4.02
C LEU A 65 5.94 6.33 5.19
N GLU A 66 4.81 6.48 5.88
CA GLU A 66 4.65 7.39 7.01
C GLU A 66 4.31 6.59 8.26
N PRO A 67 5.04 6.72 9.38
CA PRO A 67 4.68 6.02 10.61
C PRO A 67 3.30 6.44 11.10
N SER A 68 2.57 5.46 11.64
CA SER A 68 1.38 5.73 12.46
C SER A 68 1.75 6.59 13.66
N LYS A 69 0.82 7.45 14.07
CA LYS A 69 0.98 8.25 15.29
C LYS A 69 0.48 7.52 16.53
N GLU A 70 -0.42 6.56 16.35
CA GLU A 70 -1.11 5.87 17.44
C GLU A 70 -0.63 4.43 17.64
N HIS A 71 -0.02 3.81 16.62
CA HIS A 71 0.34 2.40 16.63
C HIS A 71 1.80 2.16 16.19
N ASP A 72 2.67 1.91 17.16
CA ASP A 72 4.07 1.56 16.91
C ASP A 72 4.20 0.40 15.92
N GLY A 73 5.07 0.59 14.92
CA GLY A 73 5.35 -0.40 13.88
C GLY A 73 4.34 -0.44 12.73
N LEU A 74 3.20 0.26 12.82
CA LEU A 74 2.27 0.41 11.69
C LEU A 74 2.60 1.67 10.87
N LEU A 75 2.22 1.65 9.59
CA LEU A 75 2.49 2.74 8.68
C LEU A 75 1.30 3.03 7.76
N HIS A 76 1.26 4.26 7.27
CA HIS A 76 0.47 4.65 6.11
C HIS A 76 1.32 4.60 4.85
N VAL A 77 0.66 4.26 3.74
CA VAL A 77 1.27 4.37 2.40
C VAL A 77 0.53 5.47 1.64
N ARG A 78 1.25 6.54 1.27
CA ARG A 78 0.72 7.66 0.50
C ARG A 78 1.32 7.70 -0.90
N CYS A 79 0.48 7.76 -1.91
CA CYS A 79 0.90 7.90 -3.30
C CYS A 79 1.58 9.26 -3.54
N CYS A 80 2.73 9.29 -4.21
CA CYS A 80 3.40 10.55 -4.53
C CYS A 80 2.64 11.38 -5.59
N HIS A 81 2.01 10.73 -6.58
CA HIS A 81 1.37 11.44 -7.69
C HIS A 81 0.10 12.24 -7.31
N ASN A 82 -0.68 11.79 -6.32
CA ASN A 82 -1.95 12.41 -5.94
C ASN A 82 -2.07 12.75 -4.45
N ASN A 83 -1.05 12.45 -3.64
CA ASN A 83 -1.04 12.61 -2.18
C ASN A 83 -2.15 11.88 -1.42
N LYS A 84 -2.75 10.85 -2.03
CA LYS A 84 -3.80 10.05 -1.41
C LYS A 84 -3.24 8.80 -0.76
N TYR A 85 -3.86 8.41 0.35
CA TYR A 85 -3.49 7.26 1.16
C TYR A 85 -4.15 5.98 0.66
N TRP A 86 -3.43 4.88 0.85
CA TRP A 86 -3.92 3.54 0.62
C TRP A 86 -4.98 3.16 1.65
N VAL A 87 -6.03 2.48 1.20
CA VAL A 87 -7.03 1.83 2.04
C VAL A 87 -7.35 0.46 1.45
N ALA A 88 -7.55 -0.54 2.30
CA ALA A 88 -8.05 -1.82 1.83
C ALA A 88 -9.57 -1.78 1.70
N LYS A 89 -10.08 -2.16 0.54
CA LYS A 89 -11.49 -2.39 0.30
C LYS A 89 -11.79 -3.87 0.33
N HIS A 90 -12.89 -4.16 1.01
CA HIS A 90 -13.50 -5.48 1.03
C HIS A 90 -14.69 -5.39 0.10
N GLY A 91 -14.61 -6.11 -1.01
CA GLY A 91 -15.83 -6.49 -1.67
C GLY A 91 -16.69 -7.32 -0.71
N GLY A 92 -18.02 -7.19 -0.80
CA GLY A 92 -18.95 -8.07 -0.08
C GLY A 92 -18.76 -9.56 -0.42
N GLU A 93 -19.61 -10.42 0.12
CA GLU A 93 -19.53 -11.87 -0.06
C GLU A 93 -19.43 -12.26 -1.55
N GLY A 94 -18.31 -12.90 -1.94
CA GLY A 94 -18.01 -13.27 -3.32
C GLY A 94 -17.16 -12.27 -4.13
N SER A 95 -16.80 -11.12 -3.55
CA SER A 95 -15.89 -10.15 -4.18
C SER A 95 -14.55 -10.07 -3.45
N GLY A 96 -13.47 -9.87 -4.22
CA GLY A 96 -12.10 -9.92 -3.70
C GLY A 96 -11.74 -8.79 -2.74
N HIS A 97 -10.51 -8.84 -2.22
CA HIS A 97 -9.91 -7.74 -1.45
C HIS A 97 -8.97 -6.95 -2.36
N TRP A 98 -9.04 -5.62 -2.33
CA TRP A 98 -8.18 -4.76 -3.12
C TRP A 98 -7.69 -3.55 -2.33
N ILE A 99 -6.50 -3.06 -2.64
CA ILE A 99 -5.96 -1.82 -2.07
C ILE A 99 -6.22 -0.70 -3.07
N ILE A 100 -6.60 0.50 -2.58
CA ILE A 100 -6.79 1.69 -3.40
C ILE A 100 -6.15 2.93 -2.77
N GLY A 101 -5.51 3.77 -3.58
CA GLY A 101 -4.91 5.04 -3.15
C GLY A 101 -5.81 6.24 -3.39
N ILE A 102 -6.98 6.32 -2.73
CA ILE A 102 -7.97 7.39 -2.96
C ILE A 102 -8.28 8.28 -1.74
N VAL A 103 -7.80 7.93 -0.55
CA VAL A 103 -8.17 8.59 0.71
C VAL A 103 -7.36 9.87 0.91
N ASN A 104 -7.98 10.97 1.31
CA ASN A 104 -7.28 12.25 1.45
C ASN A 104 -6.46 12.36 2.73
N GLU A 105 -6.87 11.68 3.80
CA GLU A 105 -6.28 11.80 5.14
C GLU A 105 -5.97 10.41 5.73
N PRO A 106 -4.89 10.29 6.53
CA PRO A 106 -4.61 9.04 7.23
C PRO A 106 -5.63 8.79 8.34
N ASN A 107 -5.88 7.52 8.67
CA ASN A 107 -6.79 7.13 9.73
C ASN A 107 -6.25 5.90 10.46
N ASP A 108 -5.91 6.10 11.73
CA ASP A 108 -5.27 5.11 12.59
C ASP A 108 -6.29 4.19 13.27
N ASP A 109 -7.60 4.48 13.16
CA ASP A 109 -8.66 3.69 13.80
C ASP A 109 -8.82 2.31 13.12
N LEU A 110 -8.18 1.31 13.71
CA LEU A 110 -8.17 -0.10 13.28
C LEU A 110 -9.56 -0.74 13.23
N SER A 111 -10.58 -0.16 13.91
CA SER A 111 -11.94 -0.70 13.90
C SER A 111 -12.75 -0.27 12.67
N LYS A 112 -12.26 0.73 11.92
CA LYS A 112 -13.00 1.31 10.80
C LYS A 112 -12.56 0.73 9.46
N PRO A 113 -13.50 0.53 8.52
CA PRO A 113 -13.16 0.16 7.14
C PRO A 113 -12.40 1.26 6.38
N SER A 114 -12.36 2.47 6.93
CA SER A 114 -11.55 3.59 6.43
C SER A 114 -10.12 3.61 7.00
N CYS A 115 -9.71 2.61 7.79
CA CYS A 115 -8.34 2.53 8.31
C CYS A 115 -7.33 2.49 7.16
N THR A 116 -6.27 3.29 7.26
CA THR A 116 -5.20 3.37 6.24
C THR A 116 -3.88 2.77 6.71
N LEU A 117 -3.91 1.98 7.80
CA LEU A 117 -2.73 1.35 8.37
C LEU A 117 -2.40 0.02 7.70
N PHE A 118 -1.10 -0.20 7.53
CA PHE A 118 -0.51 -1.43 7.03
C PHE A 118 0.63 -1.86 7.94
N GLU A 119 0.84 -3.16 8.01
CA GLU A 119 1.94 -3.76 8.76
C GLU A 119 3.08 -4.13 7.80
N PRO A 120 4.26 -3.53 7.97
CA PRO A 120 5.47 -3.98 7.30
C PRO A 120 5.93 -5.30 7.92
N VAL A 121 5.94 -6.39 7.13
CA VAL A 121 6.45 -7.70 7.53
C VAL A 121 7.75 -7.99 6.76
N PRO A 122 8.91 -8.04 7.43
CA PRO A 122 10.16 -8.47 6.80
C PRO A 122 10.05 -9.92 6.36
N LEU A 123 10.61 -10.23 5.18
CA LEU A 123 10.63 -11.60 4.68
C LEU A 123 11.80 -12.42 5.25
N THR A 124 12.90 -11.77 5.62
CA THR A 124 14.11 -12.35 6.22
C THR A 124 14.86 -11.27 7.00
N ASP A 125 15.55 -11.65 8.08
CA ASP A 125 16.40 -10.73 8.85
C ASP A 125 17.56 -10.22 7.97
N GLY A 126 17.74 -8.90 7.90
CA GLY A 126 18.86 -8.25 7.21
C GLY A 126 18.67 -7.92 5.73
N ASP A 127 17.53 -8.26 5.13
CA ASP A 127 17.23 -7.91 3.73
C ASP A 127 16.33 -6.68 3.61
N ASN A 128 16.51 -5.92 2.52
CA ASN A 128 15.57 -4.85 2.13
C ASN A 128 14.20 -5.37 1.64
N ASN A 129 13.92 -6.66 1.85
CA ASN A 129 12.79 -7.38 1.31
C ASN A 129 11.61 -7.31 2.29
N LEU A 130 10.66 -6.44 1.96
CA LEU A 130 9.46 -6.22 2.76
C LEU A 130 8.22 -6.78 2.06
N SER A 131 7.38 -7.50 2.81
CA SER A 131 5.99 -7.70 2.47
C SER A 131 5.15 -6.66 3.21
N ILE A 132 4.31 -5.91 2.51
CA ILE A 132 3.32 -5.05 3.16
C ILE A 132 2.04 -5.85 3.33
N ARG A 133 1.71 -6.17 4.58
CA ARG A 133 0.49 -6.88 4.93
C ARG A 133 -0.57 -5.87 5.34
N TYR A 134 -1.75 -5.96 4.76
CA TYR A 134 -2.92 -5.30 5.33
C TYR A 134 -3.38 -6.08 6.57
N VAL A 135 -3.52 -5.39 7.71
CA VAL A 135 -4.04 -5.99 8.94
C VAL A 135 -5.53 -5.70 9.00
N LEU A 136 -6.35 -6.67 8.58
CA LEU A 136 -7.77 -6.65 8.90
C LEU A 136 -7.91 -7.05 10.37
N TYR A 137 -7.98 -6.08 11.29
CA TYR A 137 -8.60 -6.36 12.57
C TYR A 137 -10.09 -6.49 12.29
N ARG A 138 -10.53 -7.71 11.92
CA ARG A 138 -11.91 -8.07 12.15
C ARG A 138 -12.12 -7.79 13.63
N LEU A 139 -13.01 -6.85 13.94
CA LEU A 139 -13.81 -6.97 15.15
C LEU A 139 -14.21 -8.44 15.19
N SER A 140 -13.63 -9.15 16.14
CA SER A 140 -14.15 -10.43 16.59
C SER A 140 -15.64 -10.19 16.79
N ILE A 141 -16.44 -10.60 15.80
CA ILE A 141 -17.88 -10.71 15.97
C ILE A 141 -17.97 -11.65 17.16
N PRO A 142 -18.41 -11.21 18.36
CA PRO A 142 -18.73 -12.19 19.37
C PRO A 142 -19.80 -13.05 18.72
N VAL A 143 -19.52 -14.35 18.58
CA VAL A 143 -20.59 -15.32 18.40
C VAL A 143 -21.46 -15.12 19.63
N SER A 144 -22.58 -14.41 19.46
CA SER A 144 -23.65 -14.45 20.45
C SER A 144 -24.16 -15.89 20.46
N THR A 145 -23.95 -16.50 21.62
CA THR A 145 -24.48 -17.75 22.20
C THR A 145 -25.46 -18.56 21.37
#